data_AF-A0A922L124-F1
#
_entry.id   AF-A0A922L124-F1
#
_cell.length_a   1.000
_cell.length_b   1.000
_cell.length_c   1.000
_cell.angle_alpha   90.00
_cell.angle_beta   90.00
_cell.angle_gamma   90.00
#
_symmetry.space_group_name_H-M   'P 1'
#
loop_
_entity.id
_entity.type
_entity.pdbx_description
1 polymer ?
#
loop_
_entity_poly.entity_id
_entity_poly.type
_entity_poly.pdbx_seq_one_letter_code
_entity_poly.pdbx_strand_id
1 'polypeptide(L)'
;MDCFYESPIAYDNLIHPAKINLSVTNENDTCFQHQHYYHIYTDGSKFENYVGAAFVVFSVHENRIPFLRKMFRLDNRCSIYQAELLAVVEAINWVFNNN
;
A
#
# COMPACT_ATOMS: atom_id res chain seq x y z
N MET A 1 -31.07 -0.62 12.73
CA MET A 1 -29.65 -0.21 12.72
C MET A 1 -29.53 0.82 11.63
N ASP A 2 -29.58 2.10 12.00
CA ASP A 2 -29.47 3.18 11.03
C ASP A 2 -27.99 3.38 10.72
N CYS A 3 -27.63 3.18 9.45
CA CYS A 3 -26.29 3.44 8.96
C CYS A 3 -26.16 4.97 8.80
N PHE A 4 -25.45 5.61 9.72
CA PHE A 4 -25.12 7.02 9.59
C PHE A 4 -24.01 7.16 8.54
N TYR A 5 -24.37 7.64 7.35
CA TYR A 5 -23.38 8.07 6.37
C TYR A 5 -22.68 9.33 6.87
N GLU A 6 -21.37 9.40 6.68
CA GLU A 6 -20.63 10.65 6.90
C GLU A 6 -21.22 11.75 6.01
N SER A 7 -21.42 12.92 6.61
CA SER A 7 -21.87 14.10 5.87
C SER A 7 -20.73 14.60 4.95
N PRO A 8 -21.05 15.15 3.76
CA PRO A 8 -20.01 15.64 2.85
C PRO A 8 -19.17 16.74 3.51
N ILE A 9 -17.85 16.55 3.54
CA ILE A 9 -16.87 17.54 4.00
C ILE A 9 -16.33 18.29 2.78
N ALA A 10 -16.22 19.61 2.86
CA ALA A 10 -15.61 20.41 1.80
C ALA A 10 -14.13 20.05 1.62
N TYR A 11 -13.62 20.06 0.38
CA TYR A 11 -12.31 19.49 0.04
C TYR A 11 -11.14 20.11 0.82
N ASP A 12 -11.24 21.40 1.14
CA ASP A 12 -10.28 22.21 1.89
C ASP A 12 -10.22 21.84 3.37
N ASN A 13 -11.27 21.20 3.88
CA ASN A 13 -11.38 20.75 5.26
C ASN A 13 -11.06 19.26 5.44
N LEU A 14 -10.75 18.53 4.36
CA LEU A 14 -10.32 17.14 4.45
C LEU A 14 -8.91 17.09 5.08
N ILE A 15 -8.76 16.26 6.12
CA ILE A 15 -7.43 15.94 6.65
C ILE A 15 -6.68 15.18 5.56
N HIS A 16 -5.54 15.72 5.16
CA HIS A 16 -4.68 15.06 4.18
C HIS A 16 -4.31 13.66 4.71
N PRO A 17 -4.47 12.57 3.91
CA PRO A 17 -4.21 11.20 4.37
C PRO A 17 -2.83 11.01 5.02
N ALA A 18 -1.79 11.66 4.47
CA ALA A 18 -0.43 11.61 5.05
C ALA A 18 -0.27 12.32 6.42
N LYS A 19 -1.28 13.06 6.89
CA LYS A 19 -1.29 13.69 8.23
C LYS A 19 -2.05 12.85 9.26
N ILE A 20 -2.73 11.79 8.81
CA ILE A 20 -3.44 10.87 9.70
C ILE A 20 -2.40 9.88 10.24
N ASN A 21 -2.03 10.05 11.50
CA ASN A 21 -1.24 9.03 12.21
C ASN A 21 -2.18 7.90 12.63
N LEU A 22 -2.44 6.97 11.70
CA LEU A 22 -3.22 5.78 11.99
C LEU A 22 -2.31 4.71 12.60
N SER A 23 -2.44 4.49 13.91
CA SER A 23 -1.82 3.35 14.58
C SER A 23 -2.86 2.24 14.76
N VAL A 24 -2.67 1.12 14.08
CA VAL A 24 -3.45 -0.09 14.32
C VAL A 24 -2.67 -0.95 15.30
N THR A 25 -3.19 -1.13 16.52
CA THR A 25 -2.63 -2.04 17.52
C THR A 25 -3.47 -3.31 17.56
N ASN A 26 -2.90 -4.44 17.15
CA ASN A 26 -3.51 -5.74 17.44
C ASN A 26 -3.23 -6.10 18.89
N GLU A 27 -4.25 -6.06 19.74
CA GLU A 27 -4.11 -6.28 21.18
C GLU A 27 -3.86 -7.76 21.56
N ASN A 28 -3.80 -8.69 20.59
CA ASN A 28 -3.85 -10.14 20.86
C ASN A 28 -2.80 -11.04 20.16
N ASP A 29 -1.74 -10.51 19.53
CA ASP A 29 -0.76 -11.37 18.82
C ASP A 29 0.36 -11.86 19.76
N THR A 30 0.12 -12.97 20.49
CA THR A 30 1.13 -13.64 21.35
C THR A 30 2.04 -14.62 20.59
N CYS A 31 2.26 -14.42 19.29
CA CYS A 31 2.93 -15.38 18.40
C CYS A 31 4.02 -14.69 17.57
N PHE A 32 5.06 -14.16 18.22
CA PHE A 32 6.19 -13.53 17.54
C PHE A 32 7.50 -14.24 17.90
N GLN A 33 7.87 -15.23 17.10
CA GLN A 33 9.23 -15.79 17.15
C GLN A 33 9.95 -15.81 15.79
N HIS A 34 9.43 -15.13 14.76
CA HIS A 34 10.21 -14.73 13.57
C HIS A 34 9.45 -13.62 12.82
N GLN A 35 9.32 -12.43 13.41
CA GLN A 35 8.71 -11.31 12.70
C GLN A 35 9.78 -10.71 11.77
N HIS A 36 9.83 -11.18 10.52
CA HIS A 36 10.59 -10.46 9.50
C HIS A 36 9.90 -9.13 9.25
N TYR A 37 10.45 -8.06 9.81
CA TYR A 37 9.95 -6.72 9.56
C TYR A 37 10.44 -6.27 8.17
N TYR A 38 9.48 -5.89 7.34
CA TYR A 38 9.72 -5.37 6.00
C TYR A 38 9.22 -3.94 5.88
N HIS A 39 10.00 -3.10 5.21
CA HIS A 39 9.52 -1.82 4.69
C HIS A 39 9.11 -2.01 3.24
N ILE A 40 7.81 -1.87 2.95
CA ILE A 40 7.25 -2.01 1.61
C ILE A 40 6.79 -0.65 1.13
N TYR A 41 7.24 -0.26 -0.06
CA TYR A 41 6.82 0.96 -0.73
C TYR A 41 6.12 0.60 -2.04
N THR A 42 4.96 1.20 -2.27
CA THR A 42 4.11 0.98 -3.45
C THR A 42 4.03 2.25 -4.28
N ASP A 43 3.92 2.11 -5.59
CA ASP A 43 3.71 3.25 -6.48
C ASP A 43 2.90 2.83 -7.71
N GLY A 44 1.82 3.55 -7.98
CA GLY A 44 1.08 3.51 -9.24
C GLY A 44 1.57 4.63 -10.16
N SER A 45 1.79 4.33 -11.43
CA SER A 45 2.23 5.31 -12.42
C SER A 45 1.30 5.34 -13.62
N LYS A 46 1.02 6.55 -14.11
CA LYS A 46 0.33 6.77 -15.38
C LYS A 46 0.96 7.94 -16.11
N PHE A 47 1.48 7.67 -17.31
CA PHE A 47 2.02 8.67 -18.21
C PHE A 47 1.48 8.44 -19.62
N GLU A 48 0.70 9.39 -20.12
CA GLU A 48 -0.04 9.26 -21.38
C GLU A 48 -0.82 7.93 -21.46
N ASN A 49 -0.41 7.03 -22.36
CA ASN A 49 -0.98 5.71 -22.59
C ASN A 49 -0.22 4.59 -21.88
N TYR A 50 0.65 4.91 -20.92
CA TYR A 50 1.39 3.92 -20.14
C TYR A 50 0.87 3.92 -18.71
N VAL A 51 0.47 2.74 -18.24
CA VAL A 51 -0.04 2.54 -16.88
C VAL A 51 0.73 1.37 -16.28
N GLY A 52 1.36 1.61 -15.13
CA GLY A 52 2.17 0.62 -14.43
C GLY A 52 1.98 0.69 -12.93
N ALA A 53 2.20 -0.42 -12.26
CA ALA A 53 2.20 -0.53 -10.81
C ALA A 53 3.52 -1.16 -10.36
N ALA A 54 4.03 -0.78 -9.21
CA ALA A 54 5.22 -1.38 -8.65
C ALA A 54 5.17 -1.43 -7.14
N PHE A 55 5.89 -2.39 -6.57
CA PHE A 55 6.27 -2.34 -5.17
C PHE A 55 7.73 -2.76 -5.00
N VAL A 56 8.34 -2.25 -3.94
CA VAL A 56 9.70 -2.55 -3.54
C VAL A 56 9.71 -2.87 -2.06
N VAL A 57 10.54 -3.84 -1.67
CA VAL A 57 10.63 -4.28 -0.29
C VAL A 57 12.06 -4.22 0.19
N PHE A 58 12.23 -3.68 1.40
CA PHE A 58 13.48 -3.61 2.13
C PHE A 58 13.38 -4.40 3.43
N SER A 59 14.46 -5.06 3.82
CA SER A 59 14.62 -5.55 5.19
C SER A 59 14.80 -4.35 6.12
N VAL A 60 14.14 -4.35 7.28
CA VAL A 60 14.32 -3.28 8.30
C VAL A 60 15.79 -3.11 8.72
N HIS A 61 16.58 -4.17 8.62
CA HIS A 61 18.00 -4.13 8.97
C HIS A 61 18.90 -3.60 7.84
N GLU A 62 18.41 -3.54 6.60
CA GLU A 62 19.19 -3.16 5.41
C GLU A 62 18.46 -2.11 4.56
N ASN A 63 18.43 -0.87 5.06
CA ASN A 63 17.67 0.23 4.46
C ASN A 63 18.24 0.81 3.15
N ARG A 64 19.24 0.18 2.53
CA ARG A 64 19.94 0.76 1.36
C ARG A 64 19.82 -0.05 0.08
N ILE A 65 19.49 -1.34 0.18
CA ILE A 65 19.40 -2.22 -0.98
C ILE A 65 18.04 -2.91 -0.92
N PRO A 66 17.18 -2.75 -1.95
CA PRO A 66 15.92 -3.46 -1.97
C PRO A 66 16.17 -4.95 -2.09
N PHE A 67 15.56 -5.72 -1.19
CA PHE A 67 15.61 -7.18 -1.23
C PHE A 67 14.80 -7.69 -2.44
N LEU A 68 13.71 -6.99 -2.80
CA LEU A 68 12.83 -7.33 -3.91
C LEU A 68 12.28 -6.08 -4.59
N ARG A 69 12.14 -6.15 -5.92
CA ARG A 69 11.36 -5.21 -6.72
C ARG A 69 10.39 -5.99 -7.60
N LYS A 70 9.15 -5.52 -7.72
CA LYS A 70 8.15 -6.03 -8.65
C LYS A 70 7.52 -4.88 -9.41
N MET A 71 7.33 -5.08 -10.72
CA MET A 71 6.74 -4.10 -11.63
C MET A 71 5.72 -4.81 -12.50
N PHE A 72 4.57 -4.16 -12.72
CA PHE A 72 3.43 -4.70 -13.44
C PHE A 72 3.00 -3.70 -14.49
N ARG A 73 2.79 -4.16 -15.73
CA ARG A 73 2.21 -3.37 -16.80
C ARG A 73 0.71 -3.63 -16.87
N LEU A 74 -0.09 -2.59 -16.74
CA LEU A 74 -1.54 -2.67 -16.91
C LEU A 74 -1.91 -2.30 -18.35
N ASP A 75 -3.17 -2.53 -18.72
CA ASP A 75 -3.73 -2.00 -19.97
C ASP A 75 -3.75 -0.45 -19.94
N ASN A 76 -3.59 0.18 -21.10
CA ASN A 76 -3.54 1.64 -21.24
C ASN A 76 -4.82 2.34 -20.77
N ARG A 77 -5.94 1.62 -20.78
CA ARG A 77 -7.26 2.10 -20.34
C ARG A 77 -7.37 2.18 -18.83
N CYS A 78 -6.46 1.55 -18.08
CA CYS A 78 -6.51 1.60 -16.62
C CYS A 78 -6.31 3.03 -16.09
N SER A 79 -7.00 3.36 -15.00
CA SER A 79 -6.81 4.62 -14.29
C SER A 79 -5.57 4.57 -13.40
N ILE A 80 -5.07 5.73 -12.98
CA ILE A 80 -3.99 5.81 -11.98
C ILE A 80 -4.40 5.09 -10.69
N TYR A 81 -5.66 5.25 -10.25
CA TYR A 81 -6.18 4.60 -9.05
C TYR A 81 -6.17 3.06 -9.13
N GLN A 82 -6.44 2.50 -10.31
CA GLN A 82 -6.35 1.05 -10.52
C GLN A 82 -4.90 0.56 -10.42
N ALA A 83 -3.93 1.34 -10.89
CA ALA A 83 -2.52 1.03 -10.77
C ALA A 83 -2.04 1.08 -9.30
N GLU A 84 -2.42 2.13 -8.56
CA GLU A 84 -2.14 2.26 -7.12
C GLU A 84 -2.72 1.09 -6.32
N LEU A 85 -3.99 0.76 -6.55
CA LEU A 85 -4.65 -0.36 -5.87
C LEU A 85 -3.97 -1.69 -6.19
N LEU A 86 -3.57 -1.91 -7.45
CA LEU A 86 -2.84 -3.11 -7.83
C LEU A 86 -1.49 -3.21 -7.11
N ALA A 87 -0.74 -2.10 -6.99
CA ALA A 87 0.54 -2.08 -6.28
C ALA A 87 0.38 -2.55 -4.81
N VAL A 88 -0.68 -2.08 -4.14
CA VAL A 88 -1.01 -2.49 -2.76
C VAL A 88 -1.43 -3.95 -2.67
N VAL A 89 -2.32 -4.41 -3.56
CA VAL A 89 -2.78 -5.81 -3.59
C VAL A 89 -1.62 -6.77 -3.80
N GLU A 90 -0.73 -6.48 -4.75
CA GLU A 90 0.44 -7.32 -5.04
C GLU A 90 1.44 -7.33 -3.88
N ALA A 91 1.62 -6.21 -3.18
CA ALA A 91 2.42 -6.16 -1.95
C ALA A 91 1.84 -7.05 -0.84
N ILE A 92 0.52 -7.00 -0.61
CA ILE A 92 -0.17 -7.84 0.39
C ILE A 92 -0.05 -9.32 0.02
N ASN A 93 -0.28 -9.67 -1.25
CA ASN A 93 -0.13 -11.03 -1.76
C ASN A 93 1.30 -11.54 -1.56
N TRP A 94 2.30 -10.70 -1.79
CA TRP A 94 3.68 -11.05 -1.52
C TRP A 94 3.91 -11.36 -0.03
N VAL A 95 3.45 -10.50 0.88
CA VAL A 95 3.56 -10.72 2.32
C VAL A 95 2.89 -12.03 2.74
N PHE A 96 1.67 -12.29 2.26
CA PHE A 96 0.93 -13.51 2.60
C PHE A 96 1.64 -14.79 2.14
N ASN A 97 2.32 -14.75 0.99
CA ASN A 97 3.02 -15.92 0.43
C ASN A 97 4.46 -16.09 0.96
N ASN A 98 5.00 -15.12 1.70
CA ASN A 98 6.39 -15.11 2.18
C ASN A 98 6.51 -14.94 3.71
N ASN A 99 5.39 -15.02 4.43
CA ASN A 99 5.32 -15.14 5.88
C ASN A 99 5.20 -16.61 6.30
#